data_AF-Q7R761-F1
#
_entry.id   AF-Q7R761-F1
#
_cell.length_a   1.000
_cell.length_b   1.000
_cell.length_c   1.000
_cell.angle_alpha   90.00
_cell.angle_beta   90.00
_cell.angle_gamma   90.00
#
_symmetry.space_group_name_H-M   'P 1'
#
loop_
_entity.id
_entity.type
_entity.pdbx_description
1 polymer ?
#
loop_
_entity_poly.entity_id
_entity_poly.type
_entity_poly.pdbx_seq_one_letter_code
_entity_poly.pdbx_strand_id
1 'polypeptide(L)' 'MFSYISLEERVPARHPLRKLRALVDALLASMSAEFEGGLCPAVARPSVPPEMLLKGVAAANPVFHPQRAAA' A
#
# COMPACT_ATOMS: atom_id res chain seq x y z
N MET A 1 -13.32 7.20 19.40
CA MET A 1 -12.89 5.90 19.98
C MET A 1 -12.21 5.12 18.87
N PHE A 2 -10.88 4.98 18.92
CA PHE A 2 -10.10 4.28 17.89
C PHE A 2 -9.93 2.81 18.30
N SER A 3 -10.08 1.91 17.33
CA SER A 3 -10.01 0.47 17.53
C SER A 3 -8.60 -0.01 17.14
N TYR A 4 -7.85 -0.52 18.13
CA TYR A 4 -6.45 -0.94 18.05
C TYR A 4 -6.22 -2.33 17.41
N ILE A 5 -7.18 -2.82 16.63
CA ILE A 5 -7.05 -4.10 15.92
C ILE A 5 -6.53 -3.84 14.52
N SER A 6 -5.47 -4.56 14.15
CA SER A 6 -4.90 -4.50 12.80
C SER A 6 -5.95 -4.89 11.76
N LEU A 7 -5.87 -4.30 10.56
CA LEU A 7 -6.79 -4.65 9.47
C LEU A 7 -6.67 -6.14 9.10
N GLU A 8 -5.49 -6.69 9.31
CA GLU A 8 -5.13 -8.08 9.11
C GLU A 8 -5.79 -8.99 10.16
N GLU A 9 -5.94 -8.55 11.40
CA GLU A 9 -6.71 -9.27 12.42
C GLU A 9 -8.22 -9.20 12.15
N ARG A 10 -8.71 -8.15 11.50
CA ARG A 10 -10.13 -8.00 11.15
C ARG A 10 -10.58 -8.90 10.01
N VAL A 11 -9.68 -9.29 9.11
CA VAL A 11 -10.01 -10.13 7.95
C VAL A 11 -9.43 -11.53 8.17
N PRO A 12 -10.26 -12.53 8.54
CA PRO A 12 -9.80 -13.90 8.77
C PRO A 12 -8.99 -14.47 7.59
N ALA A 13 -8.03 -15.35 7.88
CA ALA A 13 -7.13 -15.90 6.85
C ALA A 13 -7.86 -16.62 5.71
N ARG A 14 -9.02 -17.26 5.99
CA ARG A 14 -9.84 -17.94 4.98
C ARG A 14 -10.85 -17.03 4.28
N HIS A 15 -10.83 -15.73 4.56
CA HIS A 15 -11.81 -14.80 4.00
C HIS A 15 -11.57 -14.55 2.50
N PRO A 16 -12.61 -14.59 1.64
CA PRO A 16 -12.47 -14.37 0.20
C PRO A 16 -11.76 -13.06 -0.18
N LEU A 17 -11.92 -12.00 0.62
CA LEU A 17 -11.23 -10.72 0.40
C LEU A 17 -9.69 -10.83 0.39
N ARG A 18 -9.10 -11.85 1.04
CA ARG A 18 -7.66 -12.10 0.96
C ARG A 18 -7.21 -12.47 -0.45
N LYS A 19 -8.06 -13.15 -1.23
CA LYS A 19 -7.79 -13.45 -2.65
C LYS A 19 -7.83 -12.19 -3.49
N LEU A 20 -8.79 -11.30 -3.23
CA LEU A 20 -8.89 -10.01 -3.92
C LEU A 20 -7.68 -9.12 -3.63
N ARG A 21 -7.21 -9.09 -2.38
CA ARG A 21 -5.97 -8.40 -1.99
C ARG A 21 -4.78 -8.87 -2.83
N ALA A 22 -4.59 -10.18 -2.97
CA ALA A 22 -3.50 -10.74 -3.77
C ALA A 22 -3.59 -10.34 -5.26
N LEU A 23 -4.80 -10.29 -5.82
CA LEU A 23 -5.02 -9.86 -7.21
C LEU A 23 -4.67 -8.38 -7.41
N VAL A 24 -5.11 -7.52 -6.50
CA VAL A 24 -4.81 -6.08 -6.55
C VAL A 24 -3.33 -5.82 -6.35
N ASP A 25 -2.69 -6.52 -5.41
CA ASP A 25 -1.24 -6.41 -5.17
C ASP A 25 -0.44 -6.85 -6.41
N ALA A 26 -0.85 -7.92 -7.10
CA ALA A 26 -0.22 -8.36 -8.34
C ALA A 26 -0.40 -7.35 -9.49
N LEU A 27 -1.60 -6.78 -9.62
CA LEU A 27 -1.87 -5.76 -10.64
C LEU A 27 -1.01 -4.50 -10.39
N LEU A 28 -0.99 -4.00 -9.16
CA LEU A 28 -0.19 -2.83 -8.81
C LEU A 28 1.32 -3.09 -8.99
N ALA A 29 1.80 -4.29 -8.68
CA ALA A 29 3.19 -4.68 -8.94
C ALA A 29 3.53 -4.67 -10.44
N SER A 30 2.60 -5.09 -11.31
CA SER A 30 2.82 -5.06 -12.76
C SER A 30 2.98 -3.64 -13.31
N MET A 31 2.36 -2.65 -12.65
CA MET A 31 2.42 -1.23 -13.03
C MET A 31 3.61 -0.50 -12.39
N SER A 32 4.36 -1.15 -11.47
CA SER A 32 5.43 -0.51 -10.69
C SER A 32 6.55 0.05 -11.59
N ALA A 33 6.94 -0.66 -12.65
CA ALA A 33 7.96 -0.17 -13.58
C ALA A 33 7.55 1.10 -14.33
N GLU A 34 6.26 1.24 -14.65
CA GLU A 34 5.70 2.43 -15.31
C GLU A 34 5.67 3.62 -14.35
N PHE A 35 5.37 3.36 -13.07
CA PHE A 35 5.41 4.36 -12.01
C PHE A 35 6.83 4.85 -11.71
N GLU A 36 7.80 3.94 -11.64
CA GLU A 36 9.22 4.30 -11.49
C GLU A 36 9.75 5.07 -12.71
N GLY A 37 9.32 4.72 -13.93
CA GLY A 37 9.76 5.42 -15.14
C GLY A 37 9.14 6.81 -15.33
N GLY A 38 7.88 7.01 -14.92
CA GLY A 38 7.11 8.23 -15.23
C GLY A 38 6.77 9.14 -14.05
N LEU A 39 6.69 8.61 -12.81
CA LEU A 39 6.23 9.33 -11.62
C LEU A 39 7.32 9.50 -10.55
N CYS A 40 8.23 8.54 -10.43
CA CYS A 40 9.34 8.57 -9.47
C CYS A 40 10.68 8.73 -10.21
N PRO A 41 11.15 9.95 -10.53
CA PRO A 41 12.45 10.11 -11.17
C PRO A 41 13.55 9.51 -10.29
N ALA A 42 14.57 8.89 -10.91
CA ALA A 42 15.64 8.17 -10.20
C ALA A 42 16.42 8.99 -9.15
N VAL A 43 16.28 10.32 -9.17
CA VAL A 43 16.93 11.27 -8.24
C VAL A 43 15.94 11.82 -7.20
N ALA A 44 14.67 11.39 -7.23
CA ALA A 44 13.70 11.76 -6.22
C ALA A 44 14.14 11.26 -4.85
N ARG A 45 13.88 12.06 -3.81
CA ARG A 45 14.02 11.57 -2.43
C ARG A 45 13.16 10.31 -2.27
N PRO A 46 13.58 9.32 -1.46
CA PRO A 46 12.79 8.12 -1.21
C PRO A 46 11.43 8.53 -0.64
N SER A 47 10.45 8.61 -1.53
CA SER A 47 9.06 8.95 -1.29
C SER A 47 8.28 7.65 -1.16
N VAL A 48 7.04 7.73 -0.66
CA VAL A 48 6.17 6.55 -0.66
C VAL A 48 5.74 6.26 -2.10
N PRO A 49 5.97 5.04 -2.62
CA PRO A 49 5.64 4.70 -3.99
C PRO A 49 4.15 4.94 -4.31
N PRO A 50 3.80 5.38 -5.53
CA PRO A 50 2.43 5.72 -5.88
C PRO A 50 1.46 4.53 -5.71
N GLU A 51 1.89 3.30 -5.90
CA GLU A 51 1.08 2.10 -5.61
C GLU A 51 0.71 1.94 -4.13
N MET A 52 1.54 2.43 -3.21
CA MET A 52 1.22 2.46 -1.77
C MET A 52 0.19 3.54 -1.45
N LEU A 53 0.27 4.68 -2.14
CA LEU A 53 -0.77 5.72 -2.06
C LEU A 53 -2.11 5.19 -2.61
N LEU A 54 -2.08 4.49 -3.75
CA LEU A 54 -3.27 3.89 -4.35
C LEU A 54 -3.88 2.81 -3.46
N LYS A 55 -3.07 1.97 -2.80
CA LYS A 55 -3.54 1.01 -1.78
C LYS A 55 -4.25 1.72 -0.62
N GLY A 56 -3.74 2.88 -0.19
CA GLY A 56 -4.32 3.69 0.88
C GLY A 56 -5.59 4.44 0.47
N VAL A 57 -5.75 4.82 -0.80
CA VAL A 57 -6.96 5.49 -1.31
C VAL A 57 -8.07 4.49 -1.64
N ALA A 58 -7.74 3.32 -2.18
CA ALA A 58 -8.70 2.26 -2.45
C ALA A 58 -9.34 1.71 -1.15
N ALA A 59 -8.61 1.76 -0.04
CA ALA A 59 -9.12 1.49 1.29
C ALA A 59 -9.46 2.80 1.99
N ALA A 60 -10.66 3.34 1.79
CA ALA A 60 -11.06 4.65 2.34
C ALA A 60 -10.66 4.89 3.83
N ASN A 61 -9.78 5.90 4.02
CA ASN A 61 -9.47 6.72 5.23
C ASN A 61 -8.36 6.24 6.23
N PRO A 62 -7.62 7.14 6.94
CA PRO A 62 -6.18 7.29 6.74
C PRO A 62 -5.39 7.12 8.05
N VAL A 63 -4.33 6.30 8.05
CA VAL A 63 -3.30 6.38 9.09
C VAL A 63 -1.93 6.23 8.42
N PHE A 64 -1.39 7.36 7.98
CA PHE A 64 0.01 7.44 7.56
C PHE A 64 0.85 7.60 8.83
N HIS A 65 1.48 6.52 9.30
CA HIS A 65 2.53 6.59 10.31
C HIS A 65 3.89 6.75 9.60
N PRO A 66 4.62 7.86 9.79
CA PRO A 66 5.99 7.98 9.31
C PRO A 66 6.92 7.36 10.36
N GLN A 67 7.35 6.11 10.17
CA GLN A 67 8.54 5.58 10.84
C GLN A 67 9.32 4.63 9.91
N ARG A 68 10.26 5.20 9.15
CA ARG A 68 11.63 4.69 8.98
C ARG A 68 12.45 5.61 8.08
N ALA A 69 13.20 6.51 8.72
CA ALA A 69 14.43 7.07 8.19
C ALA A 69 15.40 7.17 9.37
N ALA A 70 16.06 6.05 9.68
CA ALA A 70 17.21 5.98 10.58
C ALA A 70 18.02 4.73 10.18
N ALA A 71 18.95 4.94 9.26
CA ALA A 71 20.25 4.26 9.14
C ALA A 71 20.98 4.92 7.95
#